data_AF-A0A7H1J4H2-F1
#
_entry.id   AF-A0A7H1J4H2-F1
#
_cell.length_a   1.000
_cell.length_b   1.000
_cell.length_c   1.000
_cell.angle_alpha   90.00
_cell.angle_beta   90.00
_cell.angle_gamma   90.00
#
_symmetry.space_group_name_H-M   'P 1'
#
loop_
_entity.id
_entity.type
_entity.pdbx_description
1 polymer ?
#
loop_
_entity_poly.entity_id
_entity_poly.type
_entity_poly.pdbx_seq_one_letter_code
_entity_poly.pdbx_strand_id
1 'polypeptide(L)'
;MSMWQWSLIVLSVLFFGFFLFILLRYLSLKKKALELGVIQKTESLQQKEGLPVPSIEEKSQWLALLRQQQYICAQLIEELPKSDFQGRAALSCWAIFLDIEINIIEHAIPHSHVAELLEAFKGILDKVDRAQEVDELLTSLKVNQSLLRELNKVIQKAGEKVFAQVNITSVLNIQLSELQLQLAKEAELDESLALLRAQMASMCEFVERLKLHLAEVKQEDDSALYVQALETFLEGTDQTIFLDSVRSELHDKVSDLKQLAAHQKAIMMELKEQVRKVRAGHEGDGRHVGVYDIYIVRLEKALLESSRVVKRLEKKLESLQTIKYNLNIDVIKRDEALKQKNALLKTRDVKAKQSIDIYDVFDEERSTMKNMEDLLYQDSFTEESDSFASEQASRLNSLRQMVNESELYVEMLERDLDKARSLRENLEHKLLHPESIEDLDNSDVDVLASQDLEEFENLKEVNNELEEERKRLEAALYDGQVQTAEVIKLQKKIEELDNKIALTQQNYVDMEARYVAALMAKGADS
;
A
#
# COMPACT_ATOMS: atom_id res chain seq x y z
N MET A 1 29.37 -26.14 52.24
CA MET A 1 30.35 -25.73 51.22
C MET A 1 31.76 -26.05 51.73
N SER A 2 32.11 -27.33 51.88
CA SER A 2 33.31 -27.72 52.65
C SER A 2 33.84 -29.16 52.42
N MET A 3 33.32 -29.93 51.47
CA MET A 3 33.87 -31.27 51.13
C MET A 3 34.45 -31.29 49.71
N TRP A 4 33.75 -30.64 48.78
CA TRP A 4 34.17 -30.56 47.37
C TRP A 4 35.45 -29.72 47.17
N GLN A 5 35.59 -28.61 47.92
CA GLN A 5 36.78 -27.77 47.86
C GLN A 5 38.02 -28.46 48.43
N TRP A 6 37.88 -29.25 49.50
CA TRP A 6 39.00 -30.01 50.07
C TRP A 6 39.41 -31.18 49.16
N SER A 7 38.46 -31.84 48.48
CA SER A 7 38.77 -32.85 47.46
C SER A 7 39.56 -32.25 46.30
N LEU A 8 39.21 -31.05 45.84
CA LEU A 8 39.92 -30.34 44.77
C LEU A 8 41.33 -29.89 45.19
N ILE A 9 41.52 -29.47 46.44
CA ILE A 9 42.84 -29.12 46.99
C ILE A 9 43.72 -30.37 47.11
N VAL A 10 43.19 -31.49 47.61
CA VAL A 10 43.95 -32.74 47.71
C VAL A 10 44.33 -33.27 46.32
N LEU A 11 43.43 -33.18 45.34
CA LEU A 11 43.71 -33.58 43.96
C LEU A 11 44.79 -32.67 43.34
N SER A 12 44.73 -31.35 43.59
CA SER A 12 45.74 -30.37 43.16
C SER A 12 47.12 -30.68 43.75
N VAL A 13 47.20 -31.01 45.04
CA VAL A 13 48.47 -31.38 45.71
C VAL A 13 49.02 -32.70 45.15
N LEU A 14 48.17 -33.68 44.86
CA LEU A 14 48.58 -34.93 44.22
C LEU A 14 49.11 -34.71 42.81
N PHE A 15 48.44 -33.89 41.99
CA PHE A 15 48.92 -33.52 40.66
C PHE A 15 50.24 -32.76 40.72
N PHE A 16 50.40 -31.84 41.68
CA PHE A 16 51.65 -31.11 41.87
C PHE A 16 52.80 -32.03 42.31
N GLY A 17 52.53 -33.00 43.19
CA GLY A 17 53.49 -34.05 43.56
C GLY A 17 53.91 -34.91 42.37
N PHE A 18 52.96 -35.30 41.52
CA PHE A 18 53.24 -36.04 40.29
C PHE A 18 54.07 -35.20 39.30
N PHE A 19 53.76 -33.91 39.19
CA PHE A 19 54.48 -33.00 38.32
C PHE A 19 55.93 -32.77 38.78
N LEU A 20 56.15 -32.60 40.10
CA LEU A 20 57.49 -32.53 40.70
C LEU A 20 58.27 -33.83 40.49
N PHE A 21 57.61 -34.98 40.62
CA PHE A 21 58.24 -36.29 40.37
C PHE A 21 58.70 -36.42 38.91
N ILE A 22 57.86 -36.02 37.95
CA ILE A 22 58.22 -36.00 36.52
C ILE A 22 59.35 -35.02 36.25
N LEU A 23 59.33 -33.82 36.86
CA LEU A 23 60.39 -32.81 36.73
C LEU A 23 61.73 -33.30 37.30
N LEU A 24 61.72 -33.97 38.45
CA LEU A 24 62.90 -34.57 39.06
C LEU A 24 63.42 -35.75 38.23
N ARG A 25 62.53 -36.59 37.68
CA ARG A 25 62.90 -37.65 36.74
C ARG A 25 63.53 -37.06 35.48
N TYR A 26 62.94 -36.02 34.91
CA TYR A 26 63.44 -35.31 33.74
C TYR A 26 64.80 -34.66 34.01
N LEU A 27 64.99 -34.01 35.16
CA LEU A 27 66.28 -33.46 35.58
C LEU A 27 67.32 -34.57 35.84
N SER A 28 66.91 -35.73 36.36
CA SER A 28 67.81 -36.89 36.53
C SER A 28 68.23 -37.48 35.19
N LEU A 29 67.31 -37.56 34.23
CA LEU A 29 67.56 -38.01 32.86
C LEU A 29 68.44 -37.00 32.11
N LYS A 30 68.21 -35.71 32.32
CA LYS A 30 69.07 -34.64 31.79
C LYS A 30 70.46 -34.67 32.41
N LYS A 31 70.61 -34.95 33.71
CA LYS A 31 71.93 -35.15 34.34
C LYS A 31 72.64 -36.39 33.80
N LYS A 32 71.92 -37.51 33.62
CA LYS A 32 72.48 -38.71 32.99
C LYS A 32 72.86 -38.49 31.52
N ALA A 33 72.10 -37.69 30.77
CA ALA A 33 72.43 -37.30 29.41
C ALA A 33 73.61 -36.31 29.35
N LEU A 34 73.80 -35.49 30.40
CA LEU A 34 74.97 -34.60 30.53
C LEU A 34 76.24 -35.36 30.95
N GLU A 35 76.11 -36.40 31.80
CA GLU A 35 77.21 -37.33 32.15
C GLU A 35 77.60 -38.26 30.99
N LEU A 36 76.69 -38.51 30.04
CA LEU A 36 76.96 -39.24 28.79
C LEU A 36 77.46 -38.36 27.63
N GLY A 37 77.67 -37.06 27.85
CA GLY A 37 78.52 -36.24 26.97
C GLY A 37 78.19 -36.28 25.48
N VAL A 38 76.93 -36.09 25.07
CA VAL A 38 76.56 -35.94 23.66
C VAL A 38 75.90 -34.59 23.42
N ILE A 39 76.70 -33.51 23.46
CA ILE A 39 76.40 -32.27 22.72
C ILE A 39 77.71 -31.73 22.13
N GLN A 40 77.85 -31.97 20.82
CA GLN A 40 78.70 -31.28 19.83
C GLN A 40 80.20 -31.10 20.08
N LYS A 41 80.99 -31.84 19.28
CA LYS A 41 82.00 -31.19 18.43
C LYS A 41 82.17 -31.94 17.11
N THR A 42 81.72 -31.30 16.04
CA THR A 42 82.21 -31.49 14.67
C THR A 42 83.71 -31.26 14.64
N GLU A 43 84.48 -32.35 14.56
CA GLU A 43 85.89 -32.33 14.16
C GLU A 43 86.14 -33.62 13.35
N SER A 44 86.40 -33.39 12.06
CA SER A 44 87.24 -34.17 11.14
C SER A 44 87.34 -35.69 11.33
N LEU A 45 86.94 -36.40 10.26
CA LEU A 45 87.51 -37.65 9.79
C LEU A 45 89.01 -37.78 10.13
N GLN A 46 89.32 -38.51 11.19
CA GLN A 46 90.53 -39.30 11.30
C GLN A 46 90.13 -40.72 11.70
N GLN A 47 90.20 -41.56 10.68
CA GLN A 47 90.42 -42.98 10.69
C GLN A 47 91.13 -43.45 11.99
N LYS A 48 90.34 -43.91 12.96
CA LYS A 48 90.79 -44.85 13.99
C LYS A 48 90.39 -46.23 13.53
N GLU A 49 91.32 -46.87 12.83
CA GLU A 49 91.40 -48.32 12.79
C GLU A 49 91.43 -48.85 14.23
N GLY A 50 90.62 -49.87 14.50
CA GLY A 50 90.60 -50.60 15.76
C GLY A 50 89.44 -50.29 16.70
N LEU A 51 88.19 -50.39 16.22
CA LEU A 51 87.12 -50.90 17.10
C LEU A 51 87.50 -52.34 17.45
N PRO A 52 87.59 -52.73 18.74
CA PRO A 52 87.85 -54.12 19.10
C PRO A 52 86.74 -54.96 18.47
N VAL A 53 87.13 -55.94 17.66
CA VAL A 53 86.22 -57.00 17.22
C VAL A 53 85.60 -57.55 18.50
N PRO A 54 84.26 -57.51 18.66
CA PRO A 54 83.62 -57.98 19.87
C PRO A 54 84.06 -59.42 20.14
N SER A 55 84.38 -59.72 21.39
CA SER A 55 84.61 -61.09 21.82
C SER A 55 83.43 -61.95 21.36
N ILE A 56 83.71 -63.16 20.87
CA ILE A 56 82.69 -64.13 20.41
C ILE A 56 81.62 -64.33 21.50
N GLU A 57 82.00 -64.20 22.77
CA GLU A 57 81.11 -64.31 23.93
C GLU A 57 80.15 -63.11 24.05
N GLU A 58 80.62 -61.87 23.87
CA GLU A 58 79.77 -60.67 23.91
C GLU A 58 78.76 -60.68 22.75
N LYS A 59 79.21 -61.05 21.56
CA LYS A 59 78.34 -61.23 20.38
C LYS A 59 77.21 -62.23 20.66
N SER A 60 77.53 -63.34 21.33
CA SER A 60 76.53 -64.36 21.68
C SER A 60 75.51 -63.88 22.72
N GLN A 61 75.93 -63.04 23.68
CA GLN A 61 75.04 -62.46 24.69
C GLN A 61 74.09 -61.42 24.08
N TRP A 62 74.57 -60.57 23.18
CA TRP A 62 73.72 -59.61 22.46
C TRP A 62 72.67 -60.31 21.58
N LEU A 63 73.06 -61.38 20.87
CA LEU A 63 72.12 -62.18 20.09
C LEU A 63 71.07 -62.88 20.97
N ALA A 64 71.45 -63.35 22.15
CA ALA A 64 70.50 -63.94 23.10
C ALA A 64 69.46 -62.91 23.60
N LEU A 65 69.91 -61.69 23.94
CA LEU A 65 69.03 -60.61 24.38
C LEU A 65 68.07 -60.14 23.27
N LEU A 66 68.56 -59.99 22.03
CA LEU A 66 67.74 -59.58 20.90
C LEU A 66 66.70 -60.63 20.53
N ARG A 67 67.07 -61.92 20.54
CA ARG A 67 66.09 -63.02 20.34
C ARG A 67 65.05 -63.07 21.46
N GLN A 68 65.43 -62.74 22.69
CA GLN A 68 64.47 -62.63 23.80
C GLN A 68 63.50 -61.46 23.59
N GLN A 69 63.99 -60.31 23.12
CA GLN A 69 63.14 -59.16 22.79
C GLN A 69 62.21 -59.44 21.61
N GLN A 70 62.69 -60.13 20.58
CA GLN A 70 61.89 -60.58 19.44
C GLN A 70 60.76 -61.51 19.87
N TYR A 71 61.05 -62.46 20.77
CA TYR A 71 60.03 -63.35 21.33
C TYR A 71 58.95 -62.59 22.12
N ILE A 72 59.35 -61.60 22.93
CA ILE A 72 58.42 -60.73 23.67
C ILE A 72 57.57 -59.91 22.70
N CYS A 73 58.15 -59.34 21.64
CA CYS A 73 57.41 -58.62 20.62
C CYS A 73 56.39 -59.51 19.90
N ALA A 74 56.75 -60.76 19.56
CA ALA A 74 55.83 -61.71 18.95
C ALA A 74 54.66 -62.07 19.87
N GLN A 75 54.92 -62.30 21.17
CA GLN A 75 53.86 -62.55 22.16
C GLN A 75 52.93 -61.35 22.32
N LEU A 76 53.48 -60.12 22.39
CA LEU A 76 52.67 -58.90 22.51
C LEU A 76 51.80 -58.66 21.26
N ILE A 77 52.28 -59.00 20.06
CA ILE A 77 51.47 -58.92 18.83
C ILE A 77 50.28 -59.89 18.85
N GLU A 78 50.47 -61.09 19.41
CA GLU A 78 49.40 -62.09 19.56
C GLU A 78 48.37 -61.68 20.62
N GLU A 79 48.82 -61.08 21.73
CA GLU A 79 47.96 -60.66 22.84
C GLU A 79 47.15 -59.38 22.56
N LEU A 80 47.61 -58.48 21.68
CA LEU A 80 46.87 -57.24 21.36
C LEU A 80 45.58 -57.53 20.55
N PRO A 81 44.45 -56.85 20.81
CA PRO A 81 43.21 -57.02 20.03
C PRO A 81 43.36 -56.54 18.58
N LYS A 82 42.64 -57.18 17.64
CA LYS A 82 42.70 -56.86 16.20
C LYS A 82 42.21 -55.44 15.84
N SER A 83 41.52 -54.76 16.76
CA SER A 83 41.04 -53.39 16.61
C SER A 83 42.15 -52.34 16.71
N ASP A 84 43.24 -52.64 17.42
CA ASP A 84 44.35 -51.70 17.62
C ASP A 84 45.39 -51.84 16.51
N PHE A 85 45.01 -51.35 15.33
CA PHE A 85 45.86 -51.35 14.14
C PHE A 85 47.20 -50.63 14.37
N GLN A 86 47.17 -49.46 15.03
CA GLN A 86 48.37 -48.66 15.28
C GLN A 86 49.36 -49.36 16.24
N GLY A 87 48.87 -49.98 17.32
CA GLY A 87 49.71 -50.71 18.27
C GLY A 87 50.36 -51.95 17.65
N ARG A 88 49.58 -52.70 16.85
CA ARG A 88 50.11 -53.85 16.10
C ARG A 88 51.09 -53.44 15.01
N ALA A 89 50.83 -52.34 14.29
CA ALA A 89 51.74 -51.82 13.28
C ALA A 89 53.07 -51.37 13.91
N ALA A 90 53.03 -50.62 15.03
CA ALA A 90 54.23 -50.20 15.75
C ALA A 90 55.05 -51.39 16.27
N LEU A 91 54.40 -52.40 16.86
CA LEU A 91 55.09 -53.61 17.31
C LEU A 91 55.65 -54.43 16.15
N SER A 92 54.97 -54.46 14.99
CA SER A 92 55.49 -55.12 13.79
C SER A 92 56.72 -54.39 13.21
N CYS A 93 56.72 -53.06 13.23
CA CYS A 93 57.90 -52.26 12.87
C CYS A 93 59.07 -52.54 13.81
N TRP A 94 58.81 -52.66 15.12
CA TRP A 94 59.82 -53.04 16.11
C TRP A 94 60.34 -54.47 15.94
N ALA A 95 59.47 -55.44 15.63
CA ALA A 95 59.88 -56.81 15.36
C ALA A 95 60.79 -56.89 14.13
N ILE A 96 60.44 -56.18 13.04
CA ILE A 96 61.27 -56.09 11.83
C ILE A 96 62.60 -55.41 12.13
N PHE A 97 62.62 -54.38 12.98
CA PHE A 97 63.85 -53.73 13.42
C PHE A 97 64.78 -54.68 14.17
N LEU A 98 64.24 -55.46 15.11
CA LEU A 98 64.99 -56.48 15.84
C LEU A 98 65.50 -57.60 14.91
N ASP A 99 64.72 -58.01 13.91
CA ASP A 99 65.15 -58.99 12.90
C ASP A 99 66.31 -58.47 12.05
N ILE A 100 66.29 -57.19 11.69
CA ILE A 100 67.37 -56.53 10.96
C ILE A 100 68.62 -56.43 11.85
N GLU A 101 68.50 -56.05 13.12
CA GLU A 101 69.63 -55.98 14.06
C GLU A 101 70.25 -57.36 14.32
N ILE A 102 69.43 -58.40 14.51
CA ILE A 102 69.91 -59.79 14.63
C ILE A 102 70.67 -60.21 13.38
N ASN A 103 70.13 -59.94 12.18
CA ASN A 103 70.78 -60.31 10.92
C ASN A 103 72.10 -59.53 10.69
N ILE A 104 72.15 -58.25 11.04
CA ILE A 104 73.37 -57.43 10.95
C ILE A 104 74.44 -57.96 11.89
N ILE A 105 74.08 -58.31 13.13
CA ILE A 105 75.02 -58.83 14.12
C ILE A 105 75.48 -60.24 13.74
N GLU A 106 74.58 -61.15 13.33
CA GLU A 106 74.92 -62.53 12.98
C GLU A 106 75.88 -62.60 11.79
N HIS A 107 75.56 -61.91 10.69
CA HIS A 107 76.24 -62.09 9.40
C HIS A 107 77.33 -61.04 9.09
N ALA A 108 77.55 -60.03 9.95
CA ALA A 108 78.51 -58.95 9.74
C ALA A 108 78.42 -58.34 8.32
N ILE A 109 77.19 -58.05 7.90
CA ILE A 109 76.85 -57.72 6.50
C ILE A 109 77.38 -56.32 6.15
N PRO A 110 78.08 -56.11 5.02
CA PRO A 110 78.51 -54.79 4.58
C PRO A 110 77.31 -53.88 4.27
N HIS A 111 77.41 -52.59 4.65
CA HIS A 111 76.36 -51.55 4.61
C HIS A 111 75.47 -51.45 3.35
N SER A 112 75.88 -52.06 2.24
CA SER A 112 75.11 -52.13 0.98
C SER A 112 73.72 -52.80 1.06
N HIS A 113 73.51 -53.81 1.91
CA HIS A 113 72.23 -54.55 1.98
C HIS A 113 71.25 -54.02 3.04
N VAL A 114 71.66 -53.02 3.83
CA VAL A 114 70.80 -52.36 4.83
C VAL A 114 69.75 -51.46 4.16
N ALA A 115 70.05 -50.94 2.96
CA ALA A 115 69.16 -50.07 2.20
C ALA A 115 67.89 -50.79 1.70
N GLU A 116 68.01 -52.04 1.26
CA GLU A 116 66.87 -52.84 0.76
C GLU A 116 65.90 -53.23 1.90
N LEU A 117 66.42 -53.48 3.11
CA LEU A 117 65.59 -53.78 4.28
C LEU A 117 64.88 -52.54 4.84
N LEU A 118 65.47 -51.35 4.69
CA LEU A 118 64.84 -50.06 5.00
C LEU A 118 63.71 -49.70 4.02
N GLU A 119 63.72 -50.23 2.80
CA GLU A 119 62.66 -50.00 1.81
C GLU A 119 61.36 -50.73 2.20
N ALA A 120 61.45 -51.92 2.79
CA ALA A 120 60.30 -52.62 3.38
C ALA A 120 59.67 -51.82 4.53
N PHE A 121 60.48 -51.09 5.30
CA PHE A 121 60.03 -50.20 6.37
C PHE A 121 59.25 -49.00 5.83
N LYS A 122 59.71 -48.39 4.73
CA LYS A 122 59.02 -47.29 4.05
C LYS A 122 57.59 -47.68 3.66
N GLY A 123 57.39 -48.88 3.13
CA GLY A 123 56.06 -49.37 2.75
C GLY A 123 55.10 -49.60 3.92
N ILE A 124 55.59 -49.80 5.14
CA ILE A 124 54.76 -49.92 6.36
C ILE A 124 54.48 -48.53 6.93
N LEU A 125 55.46 -47.63 6.91
CA LEU A 125 55.30 -46.24 7.32
C LEU A 125 54.22 -45.54 6.47
N ASP A 126 54.28 -45.69 5.15
CA ASP A 126 53.29 -45.12 4.22
C ASP A 126 51.87 -45.65 4.49
N LYS A 127 51.72 -46.89 5.01
CA LYS A 127 50.42 -47.45 5.38
C LYS A 127 49.90 -46.87 6.71
N VAL A 128 50.79 -46.56 7.64
CA VAL A 128 50.44 -45.91 8.91
C VAL A 128 50.03 -44.45 8.66
N ASP A 129 50.77 -43.73 7.83
CA ASP A 129 50.45 -42.34 7.46
C ASP A 129 49.08 -42.25 6.78
N ARG A 130 48.79 -43.14 5.81
CA ARG A 130 47.45 -43.23 5.19
C ARG A 130 46.35 -43.56 6.20
N ALA A 131 46.63 -44.40 7.20
CA ALA A 131 45.64 -44.72 8.22
C ALA A 131 45.33 -43.52 9.12
N GLN A 132 46.35 -42.69 9.41
CA GLN A 132 46.19 -41.46 10.17
C GLN A 132 45.41 -40.40 9.38
N GLU A 133 45.71 -40.23 8.09
CA GLU A 133 44.94 -39.35 7.18
C GLU A 133 43.46 -39.77 7.11
N VAL A 134 43.18 -41.06 7.03
CA VAL A 134 41.80 -41.58 7.02
C VAL A 134 41.09 -41.30 8.34
N ASP A 135 41.77 -41.39 9.48
CA ASP A 135 41.17 -41.10 10.78
C ASP A 135 40.86 -39.58 10.93
N GLU A 136 41.77 -38.72 10.48
CA GLU A 136 41.51 -37.27 10.39
C GLU A 136 40.30 -36.96 9.49
N LEU A 137 40.19 -37.62 8.34
CA LEU A 137 39.02 -37.48 7.47
C LEU A 137 37.73 -37.98 8.15
N LEU A 138 37.76 -39.11 8.88
CA LEU A 138 36.61 -39.62 9.61
C LEU A 138 36.17 -38.67 10.74
N THR A 139 37.11 -38.05 11.46
CA THR A 139 36.76 -37.05 12.47
C THR A 139 36.11 -35.82 11.84
N SER A 140 36.63 -35.33 10.71
CA SER A 140 36.03 -34.21 9.96
C SER A 140 34.63 -34.55 9.43
N LEU A 141 34.43 -35.78 8.95
CA LEU A 141 33.14 -36.25 8.45
C LEU A 141 32.12 -36.39 9.57
N LYS A 142 32.54 -36.81 10.77
CA LYS A 142 31.68 -36.88 11.96
C LYS A 142 31.24 -35.49 12.41
N VAL A 143 32.13 -34.49 12.36
CA VAL A 143 31.78 -33.08 12.62
C VAL A 143 30.77 -32.59 11.57
N ASN A 144 31.01 -32.85 10.28
CA ASN A 144 30.08 -32.48 9.22
C ASN A 144 28.71 -33.15 9.39
N GLN A 145 28.66 -34.42 9.79
CA GLN A 145 27.41 -35.13 10.07
C GLN A 145 26.66 -34.51 11.26
N SER A 146 27.37 -34.04 12.29
CA SER A 146 26.75 -33.34 13.43
C SER A 146 26.17 -31.98 13.02
N LEU A 147 26.91 -31.22 12.20
CA LEU A 147 26.43 -29.94 11.64
C LEU A 147 25.21 -30.14 10.74
N LEU A 148 25.17 -31.19 9.93
CA LEU A 148 23.99 -31.52 9.10
C LEU A 148 22.76 -31.84 9.95
N ARG A 149 22.92 -32.54 11.09
CA ARG A 149 21.81 -32.79 12.02
C ARG A 149 21.31 -31.50 12.68
N GLU A 150 22.22 -30.61 13.06
CA GLU A 150 21.86 -29.30 13.62
C GLU A 150 21.15 -28.43 12.58
N LEU A 151 21.66 -28.38 11.34
CA LEU A 151 21.03 -27.68 10.24
C LEU A 151 19.62 -28.21 9.97
N ASN A 152 19.45 -29.53 9.93
CA ASN A 152 18.13 -30.14 9.72
C ASN A 152 17.15 -29.77 10.86
N LYS A 153 17.63 -29.72 12.10
CA LYS A 153 16.84 -29.25 13.26
C LYS A 153 16.47 -27.77 13.15
N VAL A 154 17.35 -26.93 12.63
CA VAL A 154 17.07 -25.51 12.37
C VAL A 154 16.05 -25.36 11.24
N ILE A 155 16.19 -26.12 10.15
CA ILE A 155 15.25 -26.15 9.03
C ILE A 155 13.86 -26.56 9.51
N GLN A 156 13.75 -27.63 10.33
CA GLN A 156 12.46 -28.07 10.87
C GLN A 156 11.80 -26.98 11.73
N LYS A 157 12.56 -26.33 12.62
CA LYS A 157 12.05 -25.21 13.43
C LYS A 157 11.66 -23.99 12.59
N ALA A 158 12.40 -23.71 11.52
CA ALA A 158 12.08 -22.63 10.59
C ALA A 158 10.80 -22.97 9.81
N GLY A 159 10.65 -24.22 9.36
CA GLY A 159 9.46 -24.73 8.68
C GLY A 159 8.22 -24.63 9.57
N GLU A 160 8.30 -25.03 10.84
CA GLU A 160 7.21 -24.89 11.83
C GLU A 160 6.81 -23.42 12.02
N LYS A 161 7.78 -22.50 12.10
CA LYS A 161 7.50 -21.06 12.21
C LYS A 161 6.84 -20.50 10.96
N VAL A 162 7.30 -20.88 9.77
CA VAL A 162 6.69 -20.48 8.50
C VAL A 162 5.28 -21.02 8.40
N PHE A 163 5.04 -22.28 8.80
CA PHE A 163 3.70 -22.87 8.80
C PHE A 163 2.75 -22.14 9.77
N ALA A 164 3.22 -21.81 10.98
CA ALA A 164 2.46 -21.00 11.91
C ALA A 164 2.15 -19.60 11.35
N GLN A 165 3.11 -18.97 10.67
CA GLN A 165 2.92 -17.67 10.02
C GLN A 165 1.90 -17.76 8.88
N VAL A 166 1.99 -18.78 8.02
CA VAL A 166 1.03 -19.03 6.94
C VAL A 166 -0.37 -19.25 7.50
N ASN A 167 -0.51 -19.97 8.61
CA ASN A 167 -1.79 -20.16 9.27
C ASN A 167 -2.35 -18.86 9.88
N ILE A 168 -1.50 -17.99 10.45
CA ILE A 168 -1.93 -16.67 10.90
C ILE A 168 -2.37 -15.82 9.70
N THR A 169 -1.62 -15.85 8.59
CA THR A 169 -1.96 -15.12 7.37
C THR A 169 -3.27 -15.62 6.76
N SER A 170 -3.53 -16.93 6.76
CA SER A 170 -4.81 -17.47 6.27
C SER A 170 -5.99 -17.01 7.11
N VAL A 171 -5.87 -17.03 8.45
CA VAL A 171 -6.89 -16.50 9.37
C VAL A 171 -7.13 -15.01 9.14
N LEU A 172 -6.05 -14.22 8.98
CA LEU A 172 -6.15 -12.79 8.67
C LEU A 172 -6.83 -12.54 7.32
N ASN A 173 -6.56 -13.38 6.32
CA ASN A 173 -7.17 -13.25 5.01
C ASN A 173 -8.67 -13.59 5.04
N ILE A 174 -9.07 -14.59 5.83
CA ILE A 174 -10.49 -14.88 6.08
C ILE A 174 -11.16 -13.68 6.75
N GLN A 175 -10.56 -13.13 7.81
CA GLN A 175 -11.10 -11.94 8.48
C GLN A 175 -11.18 -10.73 7.54
N LEU A 176 -10.19 -10.56 6.66
CA LEU A 176 -10.17 -9.50 5.66
C LEU A 176 -11.30 -9.69 4.64
N SER A 177 -11.55 -10.93 4.19
CA SER A 177 -12.67 -11.22 3.30
C SER A 177 -14.04 -10.99 3.97
N GLU A 178 -14.15 -11.30 5.26
CA GLU A 178 -15.37 -11.05 6.04
C GLU A 178 -15.62 -9.54 6.22
N LEU A 179 -14.58 -8.77 6.53
CA LEU A 179 -14.66 -7.30 6.60
C LEU A 179 -14.97 -6.68 5.24
N GLN A 180 -14.42 -7.19 4.15
CA GLN A 180 -14.77 -6.73 2.79
C GLN A 180 -16.24 -6.98 2.47
N LEU A 181 -16.77 -8.14 2.87
CA LEU A 181 -18.18 -8.47 2.69
C LEU A 181 -19.09 -7.59 3.56
N GLN A 182 -18.68 -7.28 4.80
CA GLN A 182 -19.40 -6.32 5.65
C GLN A 182 -19.36 -4.90 5.07
N LEU A 183 -18.22 -4.46 4.54
CA LEU A 183 -18.09 -3.15 3.89
C LEU A 183 -18.97 -3.02 2.65
N ALA A 184 -19.09 -4.09 1.85
CA ALA A 184 -20.01 -4.10 0.70
C ALA A 184 -21.47 -3.91 1.14
N LYS A 185 -21.88 -4.52 2.26
CA LYS A 185 -23.21 -4.31 2.84
C LYS A 185 -23.41 -2.89 3.39
N GLU A 186 -22.38 -2.26 3.92
CA GLU A 186 -22.48 -0.85 4.35
C GLU A 186 -22.78 0.08 3.16
N ALA A 187 -22.21 -0.19 1.97
CA ALA A 187 -22.51 0.59 0.77
C ALA A 187 -23.99 0.47 0.34
N GLU A 188 -24.57 -0.73 0.38
CA GLU A 188 -26.01 -0.94 0.15
C GLU A 188 -26.87 -0.19 1.19
N LEU A 189 -26.43 -0.18 2.44
CA LEU A 189 -27.10 0.52 3.53
C LEU A 189 -27.05 2.04 3.32
N ASP A 190 -25.89 2.58 2.93
CA ASP A 190 -25.71 3.99 2.60
C ASP A 190 -26.58 4.43 1.40
N GLU A 191 -26.72 3.58 0.38
CA GLU A 191 -27.63 3.83 -0.75
C GLU A 191 -29.08 3.86 -0.29
N SER A 192 -29.51 2.90 0.53
CA SER A 192 -30.87 2.88 1.10
C SER A 192 -31.14 4.11 1.97
N LEU A 193 -30.13 4.57 2.72
CA LEU A 193 -30.21 5.73 3.59
C LEU A 193 -30.22 7.03 2.76
N ALA A 194 -29.48 7.09 1.66
CA ALA A 194 -29.55 8.20 0.71
C ALA A 194 -30.94 8.31 0.06
N LEU A 195 -31.55 7.19 -0.34
CA LEU A 195 -32.93 7.16 -0.83
C LEU A 195 -33.92 7.65 0.23
N LEU A 196 -33.76 7.21 1.48
CA LEU A 196 -34.60 7.65 2.59
C LEU A 196 -34.42 9.15 2.88
N ARG A 197 -33.20 9.68 2.81
CA ARG A 197 -32.91 11.13 2.89
C ARG A 197 -33.56 11.91 1.75
N ALA A 198 -33.51 11.39 0.51
CA ALA A 198 -34.17 12.01 -0.64
C ALA A 198 -35.70 12.02 -0.48
N GLN A 199 -36.28 10.91 0.00
CA GLN A 199 -37.72 10.83 0.28
C GLN A 199 -38.12 11.80 1.40
N MET A 200 -37.33 11.90 2.47
CA MET A 200 -37.57 12.89 3.53
C MET A 200 -37.48 14.33 3.01
N ALA A 201 -36.48 14.64 2.20
CA ALA A 201 -36.35 15.96 1.58
C ALA A 201 -37.58 16.27 0.70
N SER A 202 -38.05 15.30 -0.10
CA SER A 202 -39.25 15.46 -0.93
C SER A 202 -40.52 15.66 -0.11
N MET A 203 -40.66 14.97 1.03
CA MET A 203 -41.76 15.20 1.97
C MET A 203 -41.67 16.58 2.61
N CYS A 204 -40.47 17.05 2.96
CA CYS A 204 -40.29 18.39 3.50
C CYS A 204 -40.67 19.47 2.47
N GLU A 205 -40.21 19.34 1.22
CA GLU A 205 -40.62 20.23 0.15
C GLU A 205 -42.13 20.19 -0.09
N PHE A 206 -42.76 19.02 -0.03
CA PHE A 206 -44.21 18.88 -0.18
C PHE A 206 -44.98 19.58 0.95
N VAL A 207 -44.54 19.42 2.20
CA VAL A 207 -45.12 20.11 3.36
C VAL A 207 -44.96 21.63 3.23
N GLU A 208 -43.82 22.12 2.75
CA GLU A 208 -43.62 23.55 2.50
C GLU A 208 -44.49 24.08 1.36
N ARG A 209 -44.60 23.34 0.25
CA ARG A 209 -45.53 23.68 -0.85
C ARG A 209 -46.98 23.73 -0.35
N LEU A 210 -47.39 22.80 0.50
CA LEU A 210 -48.72 22.82 1.12
C LEU A 210 -48.92 24.01 2.06
N LYS A 211 -47.89 24.41 2.82
CA LYS A 211 -47.94 25.62 3.67
C LYS A 211 -48.08 26.90 2.84
N LEU A 212 -47.38 26.99 1.71
CA LEU A 212 -47.50 28.11 0.77
C LEU A 212 -48.89 28.15 0.13
N HIS A 213 -49.37 27.00 -0.36
CA HIS A 213 -50.72 26.88 -0.93
C HIS A 213 -51.80 27.21 0.10
N LEU A 214 -51.62 26.83 1.38
CA LEU A 214 -52.51 27.24 2.46
C LEU A 214 -52.52 28.77 2.66
N ALA A 215 -51.37 29.42 2.56
CA ALA A 215 -51.26 30.88 2.70
C ALA A 215 -51.91 31.64 1.52
N GLU A 216 -51.86 31.08 0.32
CA GLU A 216 -52.53 31.59 -0.88
C GLU A 216 -54.06 31.41 -0.79
N VAL A 217 -54.51 30.20 -0.47
CA VAL A 217 -55.95 29.88 -0.37
C VAL A 217 -56.61 30.57 0.84
N LYS A 218 -55.85 30.93 1.88
CA LYS A 218 -56.36 31.81 2.95
C LYS A 218 -56.61 33.25 2.51
N GLN A 219 -55.98 33.72 1.44
CA GLN A 219 -56.22 35.05 0.88
C GLN A 219 -57.45 35.07 -0.04
N GLU A 220 -57.81 33.92 -0.60
CA GLU A 220 -59.04 33.71 -1.38
C GLU A 220 -60.15 33.23 -0.43
N ASP A 221 -61.05 34.13 -0.03
CA ASP A 221 -62.08 33.96 1.02
C ASP A 221 -63.13 32.83 0.76
N ASP A 222 -63.00 32.05 -0.31
CA ASP A 222 -64.04 31.15 -0.83
C ASP A 222 -63.96 29.68 -0.35
N SER A 223 -62.99 29.30 0.51
CA SER A 223 -62.84 27.86 0.86
C SER A 223 -62.38 27.55 2.30
N ALA A 224 -63.08 28.11 3.30
CA ALA A 224 -62.80 27.91 4.73
C ALA A 224 -62.72 26.44 5.21
N LEU A 225 -63.53 25.53 4.65
CA LEU A 225 -63.51 24.11 5.03
C LEU A 225 -62.25 23.37 4.53
N TYR A 226 -61.72 23.79 3.37
CA TYR A 226 -60.51 23.21 2.79
C TYR A 226 -59.25 23.72 3.50
N VAL A 227 -59.23 25.01 3.86
CA VAL A 227 -58.19 25.61 4.71
C VAL A 227 -58.11 24.89 6.05
N GLN A 228 -59.25 24.64 6.71
CA GLN A 228 -59.29 23.97 8.01
C GLN A 228 -58.79 22.51 7.91
N ALA A 229 -59.14 21.78 6.84
CA ALA A 229 -58.65 20.42 6.62
C ALA A 229 -57.13 20.37 6.38
N LEU A 230 -56.58 21.33 5.63
CA LEU A 230 -55.14 21.45 5.40
C LEU A 230 -54.36 21.86 6.66
N GLU A 231 -54.90 22.76 7.48
CA GLU A 231 -54.33 23.11 8.78
C GLU A 231 -54.26 21.88 9.70
N THR A 232 -55.36 21.13 9.79
CA THR A 232 -55.42 19.92 10.63
C THR A 232 -54.43 18.85 10.14
N PHE A 233 -54.22 18.73 8.83
CA PHE A 233 -53.24 17.82 8.24
C PHE A 233 -51.79 18.27 8.50
N LEU A 234 -51.52 19.58 8.42
CA LEU A 234 -50.21 20.17 8.69
C LEU A 234 -49.83 20.08 10.18
N GLU A 235 -50.78 20.27 11.09
CA GLU A 235 -50.58 20.05 12.54
C GLU A 235 -50.31 18.57 12.87
N GLY A 236 -50.85 17.64 12.07
CA GLY A 236 -50.56 16.21 12.19
C GLY A 236 -49.22 15.76 11.59
N THR A 237 -48.56 16.60 10.79
CA THR A 237 -47.31 16.28 10.06
C THR A 237 -46.10 17.06 10.58
N ASP A 238 -46.10 17.45 11.86
CA ASP A 238 -44.94 18.09 12.48
C ASP A 238 -43.70 17.18 12.42
N GLN A 239 -42.77 17.57 11.54
CA GLN A 239 -41.51 16.91 11.17
C GLN A 239 -40.51 16.73 12.33
N THR A 240 -40.84 17.20 13.53
CA THR A 240 -39.99 17.13 14.73
C THR A 240 -39.91 15.71 15.27
N ILE A 241 -40.96 14.90 15.16
CA ILE A 241 -41.02 13.55 15.76
C ILE A 241 -39.95 12.62 15.16
N PHE A 242 -39.77 12.64 13.84
CA PHE A 242 -38.78 11.79 13.17
C PHE A 242 -37.34 12.30 13.38
N LEU A 243 -37.10 13.61 13.24
CA LEU A 243 -35.77 14.19 13.43
C LEU A 243 -35.28 14.10 14.88
N ASP A 244 -36.19 14.25 15.85
CA ASP A 244 -35.87 14.03 17.26
C ASP A 244 -35.62 12.54 17.56
N SER A 245 -36.32 11.62 16.87
CA SER A 245 -36.05 10.18 16.96
C SER A 245 -34.67 9.81 16.43
N VAL A 246 -34.26 10.32 15.26
CA VAL A 246 -32.92 10.07 14.70
C VAL A 246 -31.83 10.72 15.56
N ARG A 247 -32.09 11.90 16.11
CA ARG A 247 -31.16 12.55 17.06
C ARG A 247 -31.02 11.75 18.34
N SER A 248 -32.11 11.22 18.88
CA SER A 248 -32.10 10.36 20.07
C SER A 248 -31.32 9.08 19.80
N GLU A 249 -31.59 8.40 18.70
CA GLU A 249 -30.90 7.14 18.35
C GLU A 249 -29.40 7.35 18.15
N LEU A 250 -28.99 8.43 17.48
CA LEU A 250 -27.58 8.76 17.30
C LEU A 250 -26.92 9.12 18.65
N HIS A 251 -27.63 9.80 19.54
CA HIS A 251 -27.15 10.11 20.89
C HIS A 251 -26.95 8.84 21.71
N ASP A 252 -27.88 7.90 21.62
CA ASP A 252 -27.83 6.60 22.29
C ASP A 252 -26.66 5.76 21.77
N LYS A 253 -26.44 5.71 20.45
CA LYS A 253 -25.28 5.02 19.85
C LYS A 253 -23.94 5.64 20.26
N VAL A 254 -23.86 6.96 20.38
CA VAL A 254 -22.65 7.65 20.88
C VAL A 254 -22.43 7.34 22.37
N SER A 255 -23.51 7.28 23.16
CA SER A 255 -23.47 6.83 24.55
C SER A 255 -22.93 5.40 24.64
N ASP A 256 -23.48 4.46 23.86
CA ASP A 256 -23.09 3.05 23.87
C ASP A 256 -21.61 2.87 23.48
N LEU A 257 -21.14 3.61 22.48
CA LEU A 257 -19.71 3.60 22.10
C LEU A 257 -18.81 4.18 23.18
N LYS A 258 -19.24 5.22 23.90
CA LYS A 258 -18.52 5.75 25.06
C LYS A 258 -18.46 4.73 26.19
N GLN A 259 -19.56 4.03 26.45
CA GLN A 259 -19.62 2.96 27.45
C GLN A 259 -18.74 1.77 27.05
N LEU A 260 -18.75 1.36 25.77
CA LEU A 260 -17.90 0.29 25.26
C LEU A 260 -16.41 0.65 25.36
N ALA A 261 -16.04 1.88 25.01
CA ALA A 261 -14.67 2.37 25.16
C ALA A 261 -14.24 2.42 26.64
N ALA A 262 -15.14 2.81 27.55
CA ALA A 262 -14.89 2.77 28.99
C ALA A 262 -14.74 1.32 29.51
N HIS A 263 -15.56 0.39 29.03
CA HIS A 263 -15.49 -1.02 29.39
C HIS A 263 -14.21 -1.67 28.88
N GLN A 264 -13.81 -1.41 27.62
CA GLN A 264 -12.53 -1.87 27.07
C GLN A 264 -11.33 -1.29 27.85
N LYS A 265 -11.40 -0.03 28.26
CA LYS A 265 -10.38 0.59 29.13
C LYS A 265 -10.31 -0.08 30.50
N ALA A 266 -11.44 -0.48 31.08
CA ALA A 266 -11.50 -1.21 32.34
C ALA A 266 -10.88 -2.62 32.21
N ILE A 267 -11.24 -3.37 31.17
CA ILE A 267 -10.67 -4.71 30.89
C ILE A 267 -9.15 -4.62 30.73
N MET A 268 -8.62 -3.62 30.01
CA MET A 268 -7.16 -3.47 29.89
C MET A 268 -6.49 -3.12 31.22
N MET A 269 -7.15 -2.36 32.09
CA MET A 269 -6.60 -2.06 33.41
C MET A 269 -6.53 -3.33 34.25
N GLU A 270 -7.56 -4.16 34.20
CA GLU A 270 -7.60 -5.48 34.82
C GLU A 270 -6.55 -6.43 34.22
N LEU A 271 -6.40 -6.44 32.89
CA LEU A 271 -5.38 -7.24 32.20
C LEU A 271 -3.95 -6.77 32.54
N LYS A 272 -3.73 -5.45 32.64
CA LYS A 272 -2.45 -4.87 33.10
C LYS A 272 -2.16 -5.26 34.55
N GLU A 273 -3.17 -5.30 35.40
CA GLU A 273 -3.02 -5.72 36.79
C GLU A 273 -2.73 -7.23 36.90
N GLN A 274 -3.40 -8.05 36.09
CA GLN A 274 -3.13 -9.49 35.98
C GLN A 274 -1.72 -9.76 35.43
N VAL A 275 -1.27 -9.02 34.40
CA VAL A 275 0.11 -9.13 33.87
C VAL A 275 1.14 -8.68 34.90
N ARG A 276 0.87 -7.62 35.69
CA ARG A 276 1.74 -7.23 36.80
C ARG A 276 1.81 -8.31 37.89
N LYS A 277 0.68 -8.95 38.22
CA LYS A 277 0.62 -10.08 39.17
C LYS A 277 1.38 -11.30 38.66
N VAL A 278 1.26 -11.63 37.37
CA VAL A 278 2.01 -12.72 36.72
C VAL A 278 3.51 -12.41 36.64
N ARG A 279 3.88 -11.15 36.34
CA ARG A 279 5.27 -10.68 36.29
C ARG A 279 5.95 -10.81 37.64
N ALA A 280 5.28 -10.45 38.74
CA ALA A 280 5.80 -10.63 40.10
C ALA A 280 6.00 -12.11 40.48
N GLY A 281 5.28 -13.04 39.85
CA GLY A 281 5.43 -14.49 40.06
C GLY A 281 6.45 -15.18 39.14
N HIS A 282 6.97 -14.52 38.10
CA HIS A 282 7.81 -15.11 37.04
C HIS A 282 9.14 -14.36 36.79
N GLU A 283 9.69 -13.65 37.79
CA GLU A 283 10.94 -12.87 37.67
C GLU A 283 12.18 -13.68 37.23
N GLY A 284 12.10 -15.01 37.10
CA GLY A 284 13.19 -15.87 36.63
C GLY A 284 13.20 -16.22 35.13
N ASP A 285 12.08 -16.09 34.39
CA ASP A 285 12.00 -16.56 32.99
C ASP A 285 11.63 -15.43 32.02
N GLY A 286 12.66 -14.66 31.61
CA GLY A 286 12.54 -13.45 30.80
C GLY A 286 12.02 -13.62 29.37
N ARG A 287 11.56 -14.82 28.96
CA ARG A 287 11.10 -15.08 27.58
C ARG A 287 9.64 -14.72 27.32
N HIS A 288 8.79 -14.76 28.33
CA HIS A 288 7.35 -14.52 28.16
C HIS A 288 6.93 -13.06 28.43
N VAL A 289 7.75 -12.28 29.14
CA VAL A 289 7.45 -10.89 29.52
C VAL A 289 7.31 -9.97 28.30
N GLY A 290 8.22 -10.08 27.32
CA GLY A 290 8.18 -9.25 26.12
C GLY A 290 6.98 -9.53 25.20
N VAL A 291 6.41 -10.74 25.24
CA VAL A 291 5.24 -11.10 24.42
C VAL A 291 3.98 -10.40 24.96
N TYR A 292 3.80 -10.38 26.28
CA TYR A 292 2.69 -9.65 26.91
C TYR A 292 2.79 -8.13 26.70
N ASP A 293 4.00 -7.57 26.75
CA ASP A 293 4.22 -6.15 26.46
C ASP A 293 3.83 -5.79 25.01
N ILE A 294 4.15 -6.65 24.04
CA ILE A 294 3.74 -6.46 22.63
C ILE A 294 2.21 -6.51 22.47
N TYR A 295 1.52 -7.43 23.15
CA TYR A 295 0.05 -7.50 23.10
C TYR A 295 -0.60 -6.28 23.75
N ILE A 296 -0.06 -5.79 24.87
CA ILE A 296 -0.53 -4.56 25.51
C ILE A 296 -0.36 -3.36 24.58
N VAL A 297 0.80 -3.22 23.92
CA VAL A 297 1.05 -2.11 22.98
C VAL A 297 0.12 -2.18 21.77
N ARG A 298 -0.18 -3.38 21.24
CA ARG A 298 -1.17 -3.53 20.15
C ARG A 298 -2.57 -3.14 20.57
N LEU A 299 -2.99 -3.51 21.78
CA LEU A 299 -4.29 -3.12 22.33
C LEU A 299 -4.37 -1.61 22.58
N GLU A 300 -3.30 -1.00 23.09
CA GLU A 300 -3.19 0.45 23.22
C GLU A 300 -3.30 1.16 21.87
N LYS A 301 -2.68 0.62 20.82
CA LYS A 301 -2.78 1.14 19.46
C LYS A 301 -4.22 1.07 18.92
N ALA A 302 -4.89 -0.07 19.08
CA ALA A 302 -6.28 -0.24 18.65
C ALA A 302 -7.25 0.71 19.37
N LEU A 303 -7.00 0.99 20.65
CA LEU A 303 -7.82 1.95 21.42
C LEU A 303 -7.52 3.41 21.05
N LEU A 304 -6.28 3.75 20.72
CA LEU A 304 -5.96 5.05 20.13
C LEU A 304 -6.64 5.24 18.78
N GLU A 305 -6.74 4.18 17.98
CA GLU A 305 -7.48 4.18 16.71
C GLU A 305 -8.99 4.35 16.94
N SER A 306 -9.60 3.63 17.90
CA SER A 306 -11.02 3.82 18.24
C SER A 306 -11.31 5.22 18.83
N SER A 307 -10.43 5.74 19.68
CA SER A 307 -10.51 7.12 20.19
C SER A 307 -10.40 8.16 19.08
N ARG A 308 -9.56 7.92 18.06
CA ARG A 308 -9.50 8.77 16.86
C ARG A 308 -10.78 8.71 16.03
N VAL A 309 -11.45 7.56 15.97
CA VAL A 309 -12.76 7.45 15.31
C VAL A 309 -13.81 8.23 16.09
N VAL A 310 -13.86 8.09 17.42
CA VAL A 310 -14.78 8.85 18.28
C VAL A 310 -14.56 10.36 18.13
N LYS A 311 -13.32 10.85 18.17
CA LYS A 311 -13.01 12.28 17.94
C LYS A 311 -13.40 12.76 16.55
N ARG A 312 -13.28 11.91 15.52
CA ARG A 312 -13.75 12.23 14.16
C ARG A 312 -15.27 12.37 14.12
N LEU A 313 -15.99 11.50 14.82
CA LEU A 313 -17.46 11.56 14.91
C LEU A 313 -17.92 12.77 15.74
N GLU A 314 -17.24 13.10 16.85
CA GLU A 314 -17.51 14.33 17.63
C GLU A 314 -17.26 15.58 16.79
N LYS A 315 -16.15 15.65 16.06
CA LYS A 315 -15.88 16.76 15.13
C LYS A 315 -16.92 16.85 14.00
N LYS A 316 -17.40 15.71 13.49
CA LYS A 316 -18.50 15.69 12.52
C LYS A 316 -19.80 16.21 13.14
N LEU A 317 -20.12 15.84 14.39
CA LEU A 317 -21.28 16.35 15.11
C LEU A 317 -21.20 17.86 15.33
N GLU A 318 -20.04 18.37 15.76
CA GLU A 318 -19.78 19.81 15.89
C GLU A 318 -19.89 20.54 14.55
N SER A 319 -19.37 19.92 13.47
CA SER A 319 -19.52 20.47 12.11
C SER A 319 -20.98 20.51 11.66
N LEU A 320 -21.78 19.49 12.00
CA LEU A 320 -23.21 19.47 11.70
C LEU A 320 -23.98 20.50 12.53
N GLN A 321 -23.59 20.72 13.79
CA GLN A 321 -24.18 21.76 14.63
C GLN A 321 -23.86 23.17 14.11
N THR A 322 -22.62 23.41 13.65
CA THR A 322 -22.23 24.69 13.04
C THR A 322 -22.89 24.89 11.67
N ILE A 323 -22.98 23.85 10.83
CA ILE A 323 -23.74 23.89 9.58
C ILE A 323 -25.22 24.18 9.86
N LYS A 324 -25.83 23.52 10.86
CA LYS A 324 -27.22 23.80 11.26
C LYS A 324 -27.39 25.26 11.70
N TYR A 325 -26.47 25.79 12.50
CA TYR A 325 -26.53 27.17 12.96
C TYR A 325 -26.39 28.16 11.78
N ASN A 326 -25.46 27.91 10.86
CA ASN A 326 -25.27 28.72 9.66
C ASN A 326 -26.48 28.66 8.74
N LEU A 327 -27.04 27.46 8.50
CA LEU A 327 -28.27 27.29 7.73
C LEU A 327 -29.43 28.05 8.37
N ASN A 328 -29.55 28.03 9.69
CA ASN A 328 -30.60 28.76 10.38
C ASN A 328 -30.41 30.28 10.23
N ILE A 329 -29.17 30.78 10.31
CA ILE A 329 -28.86 32.19 10.00
C ILE A 329 -29.18 32.52 8.55
N ASP A 330 -28.83 31.66 7.60
CA ASP A 330 -29.08 31.89 6.18
C ASP A 330 -30.57 31.85 5.85
N VAL A 331 -31.35 30.98 6.52
CA VAL A 331 -32.81 30.98 6.45
C VAL A 331 -33.36 32.28 7.00
N ILE A 332 -32.90 32.74 8.17
CA ILE A 332 -33.34 34.03 8.75
C ILE A 332 -32.99 35.19 7.82
N LYS A 333 -31.78 35.21 7.23
CA LYS A 333 -31.37 36.24 6.26
C LYS A 333 -32.20 36.18 4.98
N ARG A 334 -32.50 34.98 4.47
CA ARG A 334 -33.39 34.82 3.32
C ARG A 334 -34.80 35.29 3.64
N ASP A 335 -35.33 34.99 4.83
CA ASP A 335 -36.63 35.48 5.28
C ASP A 335 -36.65 37.01 5.45
N GLU A 336 -35.57 37.60 5.96
CA GLU A 336 -35.42 39.05 6.05
C GLU A 336 -35.34 39.70 4.65
N ALA A 337 -34.57 39.12 3.74
CA ALA A 337 -34.49 39.55 2.34
C ALA A 337 -35.83 39.40 1.62
N LEU A 338 -36.55 38.29 1.83
CA LEU A 338 -37.89 38.07 1.30
C LEU A 338 -38.91 39.04 1.88
N LYS A 339 -38.84 39.35 3.18
CA LYS A 339 -39.68 40.39 3.80
C LYS A 339 -39.40 41.77 3.21
N GLN A 340 -38.12 42.13 2.99
CA GLN A 340 -37.74 43.37 2.34
C GLN A 340 -38.22 43.42 0.88
N LYS A 341 -38.03 42.34 0.12
CA LYS A 341 -38.51 42.23 -1.27
C LYS A 341 -40.04 42.24 -1.36
N ASN A 342 -40.75 41.58 -0.45
CA ASN A 342 -42.20 41.65 -0.34
C ASN A 342 -42.70 43.05 0.03
N ALA A 343 -41.97 43.80 0.86
CA ALA A 343 -42.28 45.20 1.15
C ALA A 343 -42.04 46.10 -0.08
N LEU A 344 -40.98 45.83 -0.86
CA LEU A 344 -40.71 46.49 -2.14
C LEU A 344 -41.78 46.16 -3.19
N LEU A 345 -42.23 44.91 -3.30
CA LEU A 345 -43.32 44.51 -4.19
C LEU A 345 -44.65 45.16 -3.78
N LYS A 346 -44.98 45.18 -2.49
CA LYS A 346 -46.19 45.87 -1.99
C LYS A 346 -46.17 47.39 -2.24
N THR A 347 -45.00 48.03 -2.16
CA THR A 347 -44.86 49.45 -2.52
C THR A 347 -44.87 49.66 -4.04
N ARG A 348 -44.53 48.62 -4.82
CA ARG A 348 -44.56 48.62 -6.28
C ARG A 348 -45.95 48.34 -6.87
N ASP A 349 -46.75 47.47 -6.26
CA ASP A 349 -48.16 47.25 -6.64
C ASP A 349 -49.01 48.52 -6.45
N VAL A 350 -48.63 49.38 -5.51
CA VAL A 350 -49.25 50.70 -5.33
C VAL A 350 -48.85 51.67 -6.45
N LYS A 351 -47.66 51.49 -7.06
CA LYS A 351 -47.19 52.28 -8.22
C LYS A 351 -47.60 51.71 -9.58
N ALA A 352 -47.87 50.40 -9.69
CA ALA A 352 -48.31 49.73 -10.92
C ALA A 352 -49.73 50.13 -11.39
N LYS A 353 -50.45 50.95 -10.62
CA LYS A 353 -51.69 51.61 -11.08
C LYS A 353 -51.44 52.85 -11.94
N GLN A 354 -50.18 53.28 -12.11
CA GLN A 354 -49.80 54.24 -13.14
C GLN A 354 -49.30 53.45 -14.36
N SER A 355 -49.74 53.88 -15.54
CA SER A 355 -49.40 53.29 -16.85
C SER A 355 -47.91 52.95 -16.93
N ILE A 356 -47.61 51.66 -17.04
CA ILE A 356 -46.24 51.16 -17.20
C ILE A 356 -45.78 51.56 -18.60
N ASP A 357 -44.71 52.34 -18.68
CA ASP A 357 -44.00 52.63 -19.91
C ASP A 357 -43.22 51.36 -20.33
N ILE A 358 -43.32 50.95 -21.59
CA ILE A 358 -42.70 49.72 -22.10
C ILE A 358 -41.17 49.81 -22.01
N TYR A 359 -40.61 51.02 -22.12
CA TYR A 359 -39.18 51.26 -21.95
C TYR A 359 -38.68 51.01 -20.52
N ASP A 360 -39.49 51.29 -19.50
CA ASP A 360 -39.16 50.99 -18.10
C ASP A 360 -39.08 49.47 -17.85
N VAL A 361 -39.90 48.69 -18.58
CA VAL A 361 -39.87 47.21 -18.51
C VAL A 361 -38.60 46.66 -19.13
N PHE A 362 -38.17 47.19 -20.28
CA PHE A 362 -36.92 46.79 -20.92
C PHE A 362 -35.68 47.16 -20.09
N ASP A 363 -35.68 48.33 -19.46
CA ASP A 363 -34.60 48.74 -18.55
C ASP A 363 -34.54 47.87 -17.29
N GLU A 364 -35.70 47.44 -16.78
CA GLU A 364 -35.76 46.47 -15.70
C GLU A 364 -35.25 45.08 -16.14
N GLU A 365 -35.65 44.58 -17.31
CA GLU A 365 -35.14 43.32 -17.86
C GLU A 365 -33.62 43.35 -18.09
N ARG A 366 -33.08 44.46 -18.59
CA ARG A 366 -31.63 44.66 -18.70
C ARG A 366 -30.95 44.69 -17.34
N SER A 367 -31.55 45.33 -16.33
CA SER A 367 -31.01 45.37 -14.97
C SER A 367 -31.01 44.01 -14.29
N THR A 368 -32.04 43.18 -14.54
CA THR A 368 -32.15 41.82 -13.98
C THR A 368 -31.19 40.86 -14.67
N MET A 369 -31.01 40.95 -15.99
CA MET A 369 -29.98 40.19 -16.73
C MET A 369 -28.58 40.54 -16.24
N LYS A 370 -28.27 41.82 -16.03
CA LYS A 370 -26.97 42.26 -15.52
C LYS A 370 -26.69 41.73 -14.11
N ASN A 371 -27.70 41.71 -13.23
CA ASN A 371 -27.57 41.12 -11.89
C ASN A 371 -27.37 39.59 -11.96
N MET A 372 -27.99 38.91 -12.93
CA MET A 372 -27.82 37.47 -13.15
C MET A 372 -26.43 37.15 -13.71
N GLU A 373 -25.89 38.01 -14.57
CA GLU A 373 -24.51 37.95 -15.07
C GLU A 373 -23.50 38.16 -13.94
N ASP A 374 -23.70 39.17 -13.08
CA ASP A 374 -22.84 39.42 -11.91
C ASP A 374 -22.84 38.25 -10.90
N LEU A 375 -23.97 37.53 -10.77
CA LEU A 375 -24.08 36.32 -9.95
C LEU A 375 -23.33 35.12 -10.56
N LEU A 376 -23.32 35.00 -11.89
CA LEU A 376 -22.58 33.95 -12.59
C LEU A 376 -21.06 34.13 -12.49
N TYR A 377 -20.59 35.37 -12.35
CA TYR A 377 -19.18 35.70 -12.15
C TYR A 377 -18.72 35.66 -10.68
N GLN A 378 -19.60 35.38 -9.72
CA GLN A 378 -19.24 35.24 -8.31
C GLN A 378 -18.72 33.84 -7.99
N ASP A 379 -17.38 33.70 -7.96
CA ASP A 379 -16.53 32.59 -7.48
C ASP A 379 -17.11 31.16 -7.55
N SER A 380 -16.69 30.47 -8.62
CA SER A 380 -16.87 29.05 -8.89
C SER A 380 -15.56 28.30 -8.58
N PHE A 381 -15.57 27.31 -7.68
CA PHE A 381 -14.37 26.52 -7.29
C PHE A 381 -14.34 25.11 -7.89
N THR A 382 -15.27 24.75 -8.78
CA THR A 382 -15.41 23.38 -9.33
C THR A 382 -15.64 23.35 -10.84
N GLU A 383 -15.11 22.33 -11.51
CA GLU A 383 -15.25 22.16 -12.97
C GLU A 383 -16.73 21.96 -13.40
N GLU A 384 -17.55 21.35 -12.54
CA GLU A 384 -18.99 21.23 -12.74
C GLU A 384 -19.70 22.60 -12.66
N SER A 385 -19.30 23.46 -11.72
CA SER A 385 -19.84 24.83 -11.62
C SER A 385 -19.41 25.72 -12.79
N ASP A 386 -18.22 25.51 -13.36
CA ASP A 386 -17.80 26.21 -14.58
C ASP A 386 -18.61 25.78 -15.81
N SER A 387 -18.90 24.48 -15.94
CA SER A 387 -19.75 23.98 -17.02
C SER A 387 -21.18 24.55 -16.94
N PHE A 388 -21.75 24.61 -15.72
CA PHE A 388 -23.05 25.19 -15.47
C PHE A 388 -23.07 26.70 -15.69
N ALA A 389 -22.02 27.42 -15.28
CA ALA A 389 -21.88 28.85 -15.53
C ALA A 389 -21.81 29.15 -17.03
N SER A 390 -21.11 28.31 -17.81
CA SER A 390 -21.05 28.44 -19.27
C SER A 390 -22.41 28.19 -19.94
N GLU A 391 -23.17 27.20 -19.46
CA GLU A 391 -24.50 26.90 -19.97
C GLU A 391 -25.48 28.04 -19.61
N GLN A 392 -25.43 28.55 -18.37
CA GLN A 392 -26.26 29.69 -17.98
C GLN A 392 -25.88 30.98 -18.71
N ALA A 393 -24.60 31.22 -18.99
CA ALA A 393 -24.15 32.35 -19.80
C ALA A 393 -24.69 32.25 -21.24
N SER A 394 -24.72 31.05 -21.83
CA SER A 394 -25.32 30.83 -23.15
C SER A 394 -26.82 31.14 -23.17
N ARG A 395 -27.54 30.74 -22.11
CA ARG A 395 -28.98 31.01 -21.95
C ARG A 395 -29.25 32.50 -21.72
N LEU A 396 -28.39 33.19 -20.96
CA LEU A 396 -28.46 34.64 -20.74
C LEU A 396 -28.24 35.40 -22.05
N ASN A 397 -27.27 34.98 -22.87
CA ASN A 397 -27.06 35.55 -24.20
C ASN A 397 -28.27 35.35 -25.13
N SER A 398 -28.90 34.17 -25.10
CA SER A 398 -30.14 33.92 -25.85
C SER A 398 -31.29 34.81 -25.37
N LEU A 399 -31.42 35.00 -24.04
CA LEU A 399 -32.43 35.90 -23.47
C LEU A 399 -32.18 37.35 -23.89
N ARG A 400 -30.92 37.80 -23.89
CA ARG A 400 -30.53 39.14 -24.34
C ARG A 400 -30.86 39.37 -25.81
N GLN A 401 -30.64 38.36 -26.65
CA GLN A 401 -31.02 38.42 -28.06
C GLN A 401 -32.54 38.56 -28.21
N MET A 402 -33.32 37.76 -27.46
CA MET A 402 -34.79 37.83 -27.50
C MET A 402 -35.34 39.18 -27.03
N VAL A 403 -34.72 39.80 -26.01
CA VAL A 403 -35.11 41.13 -25.53
C VAL A 403 -34.77 42.23 -26.53
N ASN A 404 -33.62 42.14 -27.20
CA ASN A 404 -33.31 43.07 -28.28
C ASN A 404 -34.26 42.90 -29.48
N GLU A 405 -34.64 41.65 -29.80
CA GLU A 405 -35.63 41.37 -30.84
C GLU A 405 -37.01 41.91 -30.46
N SER A 406 -37.44 41.79 -29.20
CA SER A 406 -38.71 42.36 -28.74
C SER A 406 -38.72 43.89 -28.70
N GLU A 407 -37.61 44.53 -28.32
CA GLU A 407 -37.41 45.98 -28.45
C GLU A 407 -37.57 46.43 -29.91
N LEU A 408 -36.95 45.70 -30.85
CA LEU A 408 -37.08 45.98 -32.29
C LEU A 408 -38.51 45.81 -32.80
N TYR A 409 -39.25 44.80 -32.34
CA TYR A 409 -40.66 44.63 -32.70
C TYR A 409 -41.54 45.76 -32.15
N VAL A 410 -41.27 46.23 -30.92
CA VAL A 410 -41.97 47.39 -30.35
C VAL A 410 -41.67 48.65 -31.16
N GLU A 411 -40.40 48.90 -31.50
CA GLU A 411 -40.03 50.04 -32.37
C GLU A 411 -40.69 49.98 -33.74
N MET A 412 -40.81 48.78 -34.34
CA MET A 412 -41.50 48.59 -35.60
C MET A 412 -43.00 48.91 -35.47
N LEU A 413 -43.64 48.42 -34.40
CA LEU A 413 -45.04 48.69 -34.10
C LEU A 413 -45.28 50.18 -33.84
N GLU A 414 -44.38 50.87 -33.12
CA GLU A 414 -44.45 52.32 -32.92
C GLU A 414 -44.35 53.07 -34.25
N ARG A 415 -43.38 52.70 -35.11
CA ARG A 415 -43.27 53.27 -36.46
C ARG A 415 -44.54 53.04 -37.28
N ASP A 416 -45.14 51.85 -37.22
CA ASP A 416 -46.36 51.56 -37.96
C ASP A 416 -47.58 52.28 -37.40
N LEU A 417 -47.64 52.48 -36.08
CA LEU A 417 -48.68 53.29 -35.43
C LEU A 417 -48.54 54.77 -35.81
N ASP A 418 -47.32 55.30 -35.92
CA ASP A 418 -47.06 56.67 -36.37
C ASP A 418 -47.32 56.83 -37.88
N LYS A 419 -47.03 55.82 -38.71
CA LYS A 419 -47.48 55.78 -40.11
C LYS A 419 -49.01 55.77 -40.19
N ALA A 420 -49.68 54.97 -39.38
CA ALA A 420 -51.14 54.93 -39.34
C ALA A 420 -51.74 56.27 -38.85
N ARG A 421 -51.11 56.91 -37.87
CA ARG A 421 -51.49 58.25 -37.37
C ARG A 421 -51.31 59.32 -38.45
N SER A 422 -50.15 59.37 -39.11
CA SER A 422 -49.89 60.31 -40.19
C SER A 422 -50.79 60.07 -41.40
N LEU A 423 -51.09 58.80 -41.74
CA LEU A 423 -52.10 58.46 -42.76
C LEU A 423 -53.50 58.93 -42.34
N ARG A 424 -53.88 58.73 -41.08
CA ARG A 424 -55.18 59.21 -40.56
C ARG A 424 -55.25 60.74 -40.59
N GLU A 425 -54.20 61.43 -40.16
CA GLU A 425 -54.10 62.89 -40.19
C GLU A 425 -54.12 63.42 -41.62
N ASN A 426 -53.43 62.77 -42.56
CA ASN A 426 -53.48 63.11 -43.98
C ASN A 426 -54.87 62.89 -44.59
N LEU A 427 -55.56 61.82 -44.23
CA LEU A 427 -56.93 61.55 -44.69
C LEU A 427 -57.94 62.51 -44.07
N GLU A 428 -57.80 62.83 -42.78
CA GLU A 428 -58.61 63.82 -42.08
C GLU A 428 -58.40 65.22 -42.67
N HIS A 429 -57.15 65.58 -42.97
CA HIS A 429 -56.81 66.82 -43.68
C HIS A 429 -57.42 66.85 -45.09
N LYS A 430 -57.33 65.76 -45.86
CA LYS A 430 -57.97 65.63 -47.18
C LYS A 430 -59.50 65.71 -47.11
N LEU A 431 -60.12 65.18 -46.06
CA LEU A 431 -61.57 65.27 -45.82
C LEU A 431 -62.00 66.70 -45.42
N LEU A 432 -61.18 67.40 -44.64
CA LEU A 432 -61.42 68.78 -44.22
C LEU A 432 -61.13 69.80 -45.33
N HIS A 433 -60.27 69.45 -46.31
CA HIS A 433 -59.84 70.33 -47.42
C HIS A 433 -59.96 69.65 -48.80
N PRO A 434 -61.18 69.39 -49.29
CA PRO A 434 -61.42 68.69 -50.56
C PRO A 434 -61.00 69.45 -51.83
N GLU A 435 -60.73 70.76 -51.74
CA GLU A 435 -60.22 71.58 -52.85
C GLU A 435 -58.73 71.32 -53.17
N SER A 436 -58.01 70.55 -52.33
CA SER A 436 -56.58 70.25 -52.49
C SER A 436 -56.27 68.94 -53.25
N ILE A 437 -57.30 68.25 -53.74
CA ILE A 437 -57.19 66.90 -54.30
C ILE A 437 -56.95 66.92 -55.84
N GLU A 438 -56.99 68.08 -56.49
CA GLU A 438 -56.96 68.14 -57.97
C GLU A 438 -55.58 68.13 -58.64
N ASP A 439 -54.47 68.17 -57.93
CA ASP A 439 -53.14 68.08 -58.56
C ASP A 439 -52.24 67.09 -57.82
N LEU A 440 -52.03 65.90 -58.39
CA LEU A 440 -50.79 65.13 -58.23
C LEU A 440 -50.73 64.02 -59.30
N ASP A 441 -50.15 64.44 -60.42
CA ASP A 441 -49.79 63.64 -61.59
C ASP A 441 -48.39 63.01 -61.38
N ASN A 442 -48.24 61.72 -61.66
CA ASN A 442 -47.01 60.98 -62.00
C ASN A 442 -45.79 60.85 -61.04
N SER A 443 -45.79 61.27 -59.77
CA SER A 443 -44.60 61.08 -58.89
C SER A 443 -44.48 59.71 -58.20
N ASP A 444 -45.58 58.98 -57.99
CA ASP A 444 -45.57 57.77 -57.15
C ASP A 444 -45.07 56.49 -57.87
N VAL A 445 -45.00 56.50 -59.21
CA VAL A 445 -44.56 55.34 -59.99
C VAL A 445 -43.03 55.22 -60.03
N ASP A 446 -42.32 56.35 -59.99
CA ASP A 446 -40.84 56.38 -60.08
C ASP A 446 -40.17 56.03 -58.74
N VAL A 447 -40.83 56.34 -57.62
CA VAL A 447 -40.35 55.99 -56.26
C VAL A 447 -40.44 54.49 -56.01
N LEU A 448 -41.55 53.84 -56.41
CA LEU A 448 -41.73 52.40 -56.27
C LEU A 448 -40.71 51.62 -57.11
N ALA A 449 -40.42 52.06 -58.34
CA ALA A 449 -39.42 51.44 -59.19
C ALA A 449 -37.99 51.55 -58.64
N SER A 450 -37.67 52.64 -57.94
CA SER A 450 -36.37 52.79 -57.27
C SER A 450 -36.23 51.91 -56.03
N GLN A 451 -37.32 51.70 -55.29
CA GLN A 451 -37.36 50.89 -54.08
C GLN A 451 -37.25 49.39 -54.41
N ASP A 452 -37.94 48.92 -55.45
CA ASP A 452 -37.82 47.53 -55.94
C ASP A 452 -36.40 47.20 -56.41
N LEU A 453 -35.66 48.18 -56.93
CA LEU A 453 -34.30 48.00 -57.43
C LEU A 453 -33.28 47.93 -56.27
N GLU A 454 -33.47 48.72 -55.23
CA GLU A 454 -32.68 48.67 -53.99
C GLU A 454 -32.94 47.37 -53.21
N GLU A 455 -34.19 46.89 -53.16
CA GLU A 455 -34.53 45.59 -52.58
C GLU A 455 -33.89 44.43 -53.36
N PHE A 456 -33.83 44.51 -54.69
CA PHE A 456 -33.16 43.51 -55.51
C PHE A 456 -31.65 43.50 -55.29
N GLU A 457 -31.02 44.67 -55.12
CA GLU A 457 -29.60 44.77 -54.79
C GLU A 457 -29.30 44.20 -53.39
N ASN A 458 -30.12 44.52 -52.40
CA ASN A 458 -30.01 43.96 -51.05
C ASN A 458 -30.18 42.43 -51.04
N LEU A 459 -31.17 41.90 -51.76
CA LEU A 459 -31.36 40.45 -51.88
C LEU A 459 -30.18 39.77 -52.57
N LYS A 460 -29.54 40.44 -53.53
CA LYS A 460 -28.34 39.93 -54.20
C LYS A 460 -27.12 39.94 -53.28
N GLU A 461 -26.97 40.97 -52.44
CA GLU A 461 -25.91 41.04 -51.43
C GLU A 461 -26.06 39.93 -50.38
N VAL A 462 -27.25 39.77 -49.82
CA VAL A 462 -27.56 38.70 -48.85
C VAL A 462 -27.32 37.31 -49.45
N ASN A 463 -27.67 37.11 -50.73
CA ASN A 463 -27.45 35.82 -51.39
C ASN A 463 -25.96 35.54 -51.64
N ASN A 464 -25.16 36.58 -51.92
CA ASN A 464 -23.70 36.44 -52.01
C ASN A 464 -23.10 36.10 -50.63
N GLU A 465 -23.53 36.75 -49.56
CA GLU A 465 -23.10 36.46 -48.19
C GLU A 465 -23.43 35.01 -47.80
N LEU A 466 -24.65 34.54 -48.10
CA LEU A 466 -25.07 33.16 -47.89
C LEU A 466 -24.23 32.15 -48.69
N GLU A 467 -23.85 32.47 -49.93
CA GLU A 467 -22.95 31.62 -50.72
C GLU A 467 -21.54 31.56 -50.12
N GLU A 468 -21.03 32.65 -49.57
CA GLU A 468 -19.74 32.69 -48.88
C GLU A 468 -19.76 31.91 -47.56
N GLU A 469 -20.83 32.03 -46.77
CA GLU A 469 -21.02 31.24 -45.57
C GLU A 469 -21.15 29.75 -45.88
N ARG A 470 -21.90 29.39 -46.93
CA ARG A 470 -21.99 28.01 -47.40
C ARG A 470 -20.61 27.46 -47.78
N LYS A 471 -19.80 28.23 -48.50
CA LYS A 471 -18.41 27.83 -48.84
C LYS A 471 -17.54 27.66 -47.59
N ARG A 472 -17.66 28.53 -46.58
CA ARG A 472 -16.96 28.36 -45.30
C ARG A 472 -17.39 27.09 -44.57
N LEU A 473 -18.70 26.84 -44.49
CA LEU A 473 -19.26 25.67 -43.82
C LEU A 473 -18.85 24.36 -44.54
N GLU A 474 -18.84 24.34 -45.87
CA GLU A 474 -18.34 23.21 -46.65
C GLU A 474 -16.85 22.94 -46.39
N ALA A 475 -16.02 23.98 -46.27
CA ALA A 475 -14.61 23.84 -45.92
C ALA A 475 -14.41 23.30 -44.49
N ALA A 476 -15.18 23.81 -43.51
CA ALA A 476 -15.13 23.34 -42.13
C ALA A 476 -15.57 21.86 -42.00
N LEU A 477 -16.57 21.43 -42.77
CA LEU A 477 -16.98 20.02 -42.83
C LEU A 477 -15.89 19.13 -43.43
N TYR A 478 -15.17 19.60 -44.45
CA TYR A 478 -14.06 18.85 -45.04
C TYR A 478 -12.90 18.68 -44.05
N ASP A 479 -12.54 19.73 -43.32
CA ASP A 479 -11.51 19.66 -42.27
C ASP A 479 -11.93 18.72 -41.13
N GLY A 480 -13.21 18.75 -40.74
CA GLY A 480 -13.79 17.80 -39.79
C GLY A 480 -13.65 16.34 -40.27
N GLN A 481 -13.91 16.07 -41.55
CA GLN A 481 -13.71 14.74 -42.12
C GLN A 481 -12.25 14.28 -42.09
N VAL A 482 -11.30 15.17 -42.37
CA VAL A 482 -9.86 14.84 -42.28
C VAL A 482 -9.47 14.48 -40.84
N GLN A 483 -9.95 15.24 -39.86
CA GLN A 483 -9.70 14.94 -38.43
C GLN A 483 -10.29 13.59 -38.04
N THR A 484 -11.52 13.24 -38.47
CA THR A 484 -12.09 11.92 -38.19
C THR A 484 -11.27 10.78 -38.79
N ALA A 485 -10.70 10.96 -39.99
CA ALA A 485 -9.84 9.95 -40.61
C ALA A 485 -8.51 9.76 -39.85
N GLU A 486 -7.96 10.82 -39.26
CA GLU A 486 -6.78 10.75 -38.40
C GLU A 486 -7.08 10.04 -37.07
N VAL A 487 -8.23 10.32 -36.46
CA VAL A 487 -8.69 9.62 -35.25
C VAL A 487 -8.82 8.11 -35.50
N ILE A 488 -9.40 7.71 -36.64
CA ILE A 488 -9.51 6.29 -37.02
C ILE A 488 -8.12 5.64 -37.17
N LYS A 489 -7.13 6.36 -37.74
CA LYS A 489 -5.75 5.85 -37.85
C LYS A 489 -5.10 5.69 -36.47
N LEU A 490 -5.30 6.66 -35.57
CA LEU A 490 -4.79 6.59 -34.20
C LEU A 490 -5.43 5.44 -33.42
N GLN A 491 -6.74 5.22 -33.58
CA GLN A 491 -7.45 4.11 -32.97
C GLN A 491 -6.91 2.75 -33.41
N LYS A 492 -6.67 2.55 -34.71
CA LYS A 492 -6.00 1.33 -35.21
C LYS A 492 -4.61 1.14 -34.62
N LYS A 493 -3.85 2.22 -34.45
CA LYS A 493 -2.50 2.17 -33.87
C LYS A 493 -2.53 1.81 -32.38
N ILE A 494 -3.55 2.25 -31.65
CA ILE A 494 -3.78 1.86 -30.26
C ILE A 494 -4.09 0.35 -30.19
N GLU A 495 -5.00 -0.15 -31.03
CA GLU A 495 -5.32 -1.59 -31.09
C GLU A 495 -4.07 -2.45 -31.42
N GLU A 496 -3.21 -2.00 -32.33
CA GLU A 496 -1.94 -2.69 -32.62
C GLU A 496 -0.98 -2.70 -31.42
N LEU A 497 -0.93 -1.62 -30.63
CA LEU A 497 -0.09 -1.54 -29.43
C LEU A 497 -0.63 -2.42 -28.30
N ASP A 498 -1.95 -2.45 -28.09
CA ASP A 498 -2.58 -3.30 -27.08
C ASP A 498 -2.34 -4.78 -27.39
N ASN A 499 -2.44 -5.19 -28.66
CA ASN A 499 -2.12 -6.54 -29.08
C ASN A 499 -0.65 -6.91 -28.81
N LYS A 500 0.30 -5.97 -29.01
CA LYS A 500 1.72 -6.19 -28.67
C LYS A 500 1.93 -6.30 -27.16
N ILE A 501 1.24 -5.48 -26.38
CA ILE A 501 1.30 -5.54 -24.91
C ILE A 501 0.78 -6.91 -24.44
N ALA A 502 -0.37 -7.36 -24.93
CA ALA A 502 -0.92 -8.68 -24.59
C ALA A 502 0.06 -9.82 -24.94
N LEU A 503 0.66 -9.79 -26.14
CA LEU A 503 1.63 -10.79 -26.58
C LEU A 503 2.90 -10.78 -25.71
N THR A 504 3.41 -9.60 -25.35
CA THR A 504 4.58 -9.50 -24.46
C THR A 504 4.26 -10.00 -23.05
N GLN A 505 3.11 -9.65 -22.49
CA GLN A 505 2.66 -10.16 -21.19
C GLN A 505 2.56 -11.69 -21.20
N GLN A 506 1.98 -12.28 -22.25
CA GLN A 506 1.93 -13.73 -22.42
C GLN A 506 3.33 -14.35 -22.46
N ASN A 507 4.26 -13.75 -23.22
CA ASN A 507 5.65 -14.22 -23.27
C ASN A 507 6.36 -14.12 -21.91
N TYR A 508 6.08 -13.09 -21.11
CA TYR A 508 6.60 -12.98 -19.74
C TYR A 508 6.07 -14.09 -18.84
N VAL A 509 4.77 -14.36 -18.88
CA VAL A 509 4.16 -15.46 -18.11
C VAL A 509 4.74 -16.81 -18.52
N ASP A 510 4.93 -17.05 -19.82
CA ASP A 510 5.55 -18.29 -20.32
C ASP A 510 7.01 -18.41 -19.86
N MET A 511 7.76 -17.31 -19.85
CA MET A 511 9.13 -17.29 -19.32
C MET A 511 9.15 -17.57 -17.82
N GLU A 512 8.27 -16.95 -17.03
CA GLU A 512 8.13 -17.22 -15.59
C GLU A 512 7.77 -18.69 -15.34
N ALA A 513 6.81 -19.25 -16.09
CA ALA A 513 6.44 -20.65 -16.00
C ALA A 513 7.62 -21.57 -16.32
N ARG A 514 8.42 -21.26 -17.34
CA ARG A 514 9.65 -22.00 -17.68
C ARG A 514 10.71 -21.89 -16.60
N TYR A 515 10.91 -20.71 -16.01
CA TYR A 515 11.85 -20.52 -14.90
C TYR A 515 11.43 -21.29 -13.65
N VAL A 516 10.15 -21.25 -13.29
CA VAL A 516 9.60 -22.02 -12.17
C VAL A 516 9.75 -23.52 -12.44
N ALA A 517 9.43 -24.00 -13.64
CA ALA A 517 9.60 -25.39 -14.01
C ALA A 517 11.08 -25.85 -13.93
N ALA A 518 12.02 -25.02 -14.39
CA ALA A 518 13.45 -25.31 -14.30
C ALA A 518 13.95 -25.34 -12.84
N LEU A 519 13.45 -24.47 -11.97
CA LEU A 519 13.76 -24.48 -10.54
C LEU A 519 13.21 -25.72 -9.85
N MET A 520 11.99 -26.14 -10.19
CA MET A 520 11.37 -27.37 -9.66
C MET A 520 12.10 -28.63 -10.11
N ALA A 521 12.52 -28.71 -11.39
CA ALA A 521 13.29 -29.84 -11.90
C ALA A 521 14.66 -29.96 -11.21
N LYS A 522 15.36 -28.84 -11.00
CA LYS A 522 16.65 -28.83 -10.30
C LYS A 522 16.55 -29.19 -8.82
N GLY A 523 15.39 -28.98 -8.20
CA GLY A 523 15.11 -29.41 -6.82
C GLY A 523 14.69 -30.89 -6.69
N ALA A 524 14.37 -31.57 -7.79
CA ALA A 524 13.96 -32.98 -7.79
C ALA A 524 15.12 -33.97 -8.02
N ASP A 525 16.26 -33.50 -8.55
CA ASP A 525 17.48 -34.29 -8.80
C ASP A 525 18.49 -34.26 -7.62
N SER A 526 18.08 -33.75 -6.45
CA SER A 526 18.83 -33.77 -5.18
C SER A 526 18.03 -34.48 -4.10
#